data_AF-A0A812I349-F1
#
_entry.id   AF-A0A812I349-F1
#
_cell.length_a   1.000
_cell.length_b   1.000
_cell.length_c   1.000
_cell.angle_alpha   90.00
_cell.angle_beta   90.00
_cell.angle_gamma   90.00
#
_symmetry.space_group_name_H-M   'P 1'
#
loop_
_entity.id
_entity.type
_entity.pdbx_description
1 polymer ?
#
loop_
_entity_poly.entity_id
_entity_poly.type
_entity_poly.pdbx_seq_one_letter_code
_entity_poly.pdbx_strand_id
1 'polypeptide(L)'
;MLRVAIAFFIIRLGLADESWQDTPILTSLWQATSSKDNDAIDRLLDSSESAASARSGDGRGLAWWAWEFQNEYVLASIIVNGGDVTSEDEDEAGKPAYRMCSDSSDCDKESLLQKAKALVEEVKKAKEQRAAEREKEDFDDEEEEEELGDDEF
;
A
#
# COMPACT_ATOMS: atom_id res chain seq x y z
N MET A 1 -28.79 -49.44 20.55
CA MET A 1 -28.33 -48.06 20.81
C MET A 1 -26.81 -48.07 20.80
N LEU A 2 -26.18 -47.64 19.70
CA LEU A 2 -24.73 -47.55 19.61
C LEU A 2 -24.38 -46.12 19.19
N ARG A 3 -23.82 -45.37 20.15
CA ARG A 3 -23.25 -44.04 19.92
C ARG A 3 -21.83 -44.25 19.40
N VAL A 4 -21.51 -43.76 18.21
CA VAL A 4 -20.11 -43.57 17.81
C VAL A 4 -19.97 -42.15 17.29
N ALA A 5 -19.03 -41.46 17.91
CA ALA A 5 -18.80 -40.03 17.85
C ALA A 5 -18.30 -39.59 16.49
N ILE A 6 -18.88 -38.50 15.98
CA ILE A 6 -18.32 -37.73 14.86
C ILE A 6 -17.12 -36.97 15.41
N ALA A 7 -15.92 -37.44 15.07
CA ALA A 7 -14.69 -36.70 15.31
C ALA A 7 -14.66 -35.50 14.36
N PHE A 8 -14.92 -34.31 14.89
CA PHE A 8 -14.64 -33.06 14.20
C PHE A 8 -13.13 -32.93 14.06
N PHE A 9 -12.61 -33.23 12.87
CA PHE A 9 -11.26 -32.86 12.49
C PHE A 9 -11.25 -31.34 12.32
N ILE A 10 -10.86 -30.63 13.38
CA ILE A 10 -10.58 -29.19 13.31
C ILE A 10 -9.39 -29.04 12.38
N ILE A 11 -9.64 -28.63 11.14
CA ILE A 11 -8.62 -28.09 10.26
C ILE A 11 -8.10 -26.84 10.97
N ARG A 12 -6.93 -26.95 11.59
CA ARG A 12 -6.12 -25.75 11.84
C ARG A 12 -5.69 -25.28 10.47
N LEU A 13 -6.39 -24.30 9.90
CA LEU A 13 -5.75 -23.42 8.93
C LEU A 13 -4.60 -22.78 9.70
N GLY A 14 -3.38 -23.24 9.43
CA GLY A 14 -2.21 -22.45 9.75
C GLY A 14 -2.42 -21.12 9.06
N LEU A 15 -2.70 -20.08 9.85
CA LEU A 15 -2.45 -18.71 9.46
C LEU A 15 -1.06 -18.73 8.82
N ALA A 16 -0.97 -18.35 7.55
CA ALA A 16 0.31 -18.15 6.91
C ALA A 16 1.12 -17.29 7.87
N ASP A 17 2.27 -17.82 8.30
CA ASP A 17 3.27 -17.12 9.07
C ASP A 17 3.87 -16.09 8.09
N GLU A 18 3.11 -15.04 7.78
CA GLU A 18 3.57 -13.93 6.96
C GLU A 18 4.56 -13.17 7.82
N SER A 19 5.79 -13.69 7.83
CA SER A 19 6.89 -13.06 8.51
C SER A 19 7.09 -11.71 7.85
N TRP A 20 6.89 -10.63 8.60
CA TRP A 20 7.25 -9.30 8.12
C TRP A 20 8.74 -9.26 7.84
N GLN A 21 9.12 -8.63 6.72
CA GLN A 21 10.50 -8.62 6.24
C GLN A 21 10.83 -7.29 5.59
N ASP A 22 12.05 -6.83 5.80
CA ASP A 22 12.56 -5.67 5.10
C ASP A 22 12.77 -6.00 3.63
N THR A 23 12.23 -5.16 2.76
CA THR A 23 12.37 -5.28 1.30
C THR A 23 12.86 -3.96 0.71
N PRO A 24 13.48 -3.98 -0.49
CA PRO A 24 13.90 -2.75 -1.16
C PRO A 24 12.74 -1.76 -1.37
N ILE A 25 11.56 -2.25 -1.77
CA ILE A 25 10.38 -1.38 -1.97
C ILE A 25 9.92 -0.71 -0.67
N LEU A 26 9.98 -1.43 0.46
CA LEU A 26 9.65 -0.86 1.78
C LEU A 26 10.66 0.21 2.22
N THR A 27 11.94 0.02 1.92
CA THR A 27 12.97 1.04 2.16
C THR A 27 12.71 2.29 1.31
N SER A 28 12.40 2.12 0.02
CA SER A 28 12.06 3.22 -0.88
C SER A 28 10.79 3.95 -0.48
N LEU A 29 9.75 3.22 -0.04
CA LEU A 29 8.51 3.79 0.46
C LEU A 29 8.72 4.59 1.74
N TRP A 30 9.52 4.08 2.68
CA TRP A 30 9.88 4.82 3.88
C TRP A 30 10.61 6.13 3.53
N GLN A 31 11.58 6.06 2.62
CA GLN A 31 12.34 7.24 2.17
C GLN A 31 11.42 8.27 1.51
N ALA A 32 10.59 7.86 0.54
CA ALA A 32 9.67 8.74 -0.16
C ALA A 32 8.62 9.36 0.78
N THR A 33 8.12 8.58 1.75
CA THR A 33 7.17 9.05 2.76
C THR A 33 7.80 10.13 3.64
N SER A 34 9.03 9.89 4.15
CA SER A 34 9.74 10.83 5.02
C SER A 34 10.16 12.12 4.31
N SER A 35 10.49 12.05 3.01
CA SER A 35 10.85 13.21 2.20
C SER A 35 9.64 13.92 1.57
N LYS A 36 8.43 13.39 1.74
CA LYS A 36 7.20 13.84 1.06
C LYS A 36 7.32 13.89 -0.47
N ASP A 37 7.99 12.90 -1.05
CA ASP A 37 8.15 12.75 -2.50
C ASP A 37 6.94 11.99 -3.07
N ASN A 38 5.89 12.73 -3.41
CA ASN A 38 4.64 12.17 -3.90
C ASN A 38 4.81 11.42 -5.23
N ASP A 39 5.68 11.89 -6.13
CA ASP A 39 5.93 11.24 -7.41
C ASP A 39 6.62 9.88 -7.20
N ALA A 40 7.53 9.78 -6.23
CA ALA A 40 8.15 8.51 -5.86
C ALA A 40 7.14 7.56 -5.18
N ILE A 41 6.29 8.05 -4.27
CA ILE A 41 5.21 7.26 -3.67
C ILE A 41 4.32 6.66 -4.76
N ASP A 42 3.93 7.49 -5.71
CA ASP A 42 3.08 7.14 -6.82
C ASP A 42 3.66 6.02 -7.69
N ARG A 43 4.91 6.16 -8.12
CA ARG A 43 5.60 5.12 -8.91
C ARG A 43 5.76 3.81 -8.12
N LEU A 44 6.11 3.90 -6.84
CA LEU A 44 6.33 2.72 -6.00
C LEU A 44 5.03 1.93 -5.79
N LEU A 45 3.92 2.63 -5.50
CA LEU A 45 2.60 1.99 -5.32
C LEU A 45 2.03 1.43 -6.62
N ASP A 46 2.29 2.07 -7.75
CA ASP A 46 1.86 1.55 -9.06
C ASP A 46 2.64 0.30 -9.47
N SER A 47 3.90 0.17 -9.05
CA SER A 47 4.76 -0.97 -9.38
C SER A 47 4.43 -2.25 -8.61
N SER A 48 3.59 -2.19 -7.57
CA SER A 48 3.27 -3.34 -6.74
C SER A 48 1.94 -3.18 -6.01
N GLU A 49 1.00 -4.08 -6.30
CA GLU A 49 -0.33 -4.09 -5.67
C GLU A 49 -0.28 -4.31 -4.16
N SER A 50 0.74 -5.01 -3.64
CA SER A 50 0.88 -5.31 -2.21
C SER A 50 1.68 -4.25 -1.45
N ALA A 51 2.28 -3.28 -2.13
CA ALA A 51 3.15 -2.26 -1.52
C ALA A 51 2.46 -1.47 -0.41
N ALA A 52 1.16 -1.17 -0.56
CA ALA A 52 0.40 -0.39 0.41
C ALA A 52 0.11 -1.15 1.73
N SER A 53 0.09 -2.50 1.70
CA SER A 53 -0.20 -3.34 2.86
C SER A 53 1.01 -4.11 3.40
N ALA A 54 2.12 -4.14 2.65
CA ALA A 54 3.36 -4.79 3.06
C ALA A 54 3.96 -4.17 4.34
N ARG A 55 4.65 -5.00 5.12
CA ARG A 55 5.24 -4.63 6.42
C ARG A 55 6.70 -5.07 6.51
N SER A 56 7.53 -4.17 7.03
CA SER A 56 8.95 -4.31 7.37
C SER A 56 9.17 -5.22 8.57
N GLY A 57 10.41 -5.62 8.83
CA GLY A 57 10.76 -6.61 9.86
C GLY A 57 10.29 -6.26 11.27
N ASP A 58 10.13 -4.98 11.61
CA ASP A 58 9.59 -4.48 12.88
C ASP A 58 8.05 -4.46 12.94
N GLY A 59 7.40 -4.97 11.90
CA GLY A 59 5.97 -4.89 11.70
C GLY A 59 5.48 -3.53 11.26
N ARG A 60 6.31 -2.57 10.90
CA ARG A 60 5.78 -1.29 10.40
C ARG A 60 5.61 -1.34 8.90
N GLY A 61 4.68 -0.56 8.40
CA GLY A 61 4.46 -0.41 6.97
C GLY A 61 4.08 1.02 6.64
N LEU A 62 3.61 1.23 5.41
CA LEU A 62 3.32 2.56 4.88
C LEU A 62 2.40 3.39 5.80
N ALA A 63 1.41 2.77 6.44
CA ALA A 63 0.52 3.44 7.38
C ALA A 63 1.26 4.02 8.61
N TRP A 64 2.20 3.28 9.21
CA TRP A 64 2.96 3.76 10.37
C TRP A 64 3.78 4.99 9.99
N TRP A 65 4.50 4.91 8.88
CA TRP A 65 5.36 5.99 8.42
C TRP A 65 4.55 7.22 8.00
N ALA A 66 3.38 7.03 7.39
CA ALA A 66 2.49 8.14 7.03
C ALA A 66 2.05 8.95 8.26
N TRP A 67 1.73 8.27 9.36
CA TRP A 67 1.40 8.92 10.63
C TRP A 67 2.62 9.51 11.34
N GLU A 68 3.75 8.83 11.31
CA GLU A 68 5.03 9.27 11.90
C GLU A 68 5.51 10.58 11.27
N PHE A 69 5.47 10.67 9.93
CA PHE A 69 5.92 11.83 9.17
C PHE A 69 4.81 12.84 8.86
N GLN A 70 3.60 12.60 9.40
CA GLN A 70 2.42 13.44 9.18
C GLN A 70 2.23 13.74 7.68
N ASN A 71 2.25 12.70 6.87
CA ASN A 71 2.17 12.77 5.42
C ASN A 71 0.74 12.48 4.95
N GLU A 72 -0.03 13.55 4.76
CA GLU A 72 -1.43 13.51 4.33
C GLU A 72 -1.63 12.85 2.96
N TYR A 73 -0.66 12.99 2.05
CA TYR A 73 -0.73 12.41 0.73
C TYR A 73 -0.61 10.88 0.78
N VAL A 74 0.31 10.37 1.60
CA VAL A 74 0.47 8.92 1.79
C VAL A 74 -0.75 8.32 2.48
N LEU A 75 -1.33 9.00 3.47
CA LEU A 75 -2.59 8.56 4.08
C LEU A 75 -3.73 8.48 3.03
N ALA A 76 -3.84 9.47 2.15
CA ALA A 76 -4.80 9.43 1.04
C ALA A 76 -4.51 8.27 0.07
N SER A 77 -3.24 8.05 -0.27
CA SER A 77 -2.80 6.98 -1.16
C SER A 77 -3.12 5.59 -0.60
N ILE A 78 -2.95 5.37 0.72
CA ILE A 78 -3.35 4.12 1.38
C ILE A 78 -4.86 3.90 1.23
N ILE A 79 -5.67 4.93 1.48
CA ILE A 79 -7.13 4.85 1.34
C ILE A 79 -7.53 4.51 -0.11
N VAL A 80 -6.89 5.14 -1.11
CA VAL A 80 -7.12 4.86 -2.53
C VAL A 80 -6.76 3.42 -2.91
N ASN A 81 -5.74 2.84 -2.26
CA ASN A 81 -5.37 1.44 -2.40
C ASN A 81 -6.20 0.48 -1.52
N GLY A 82 -7.29 0.96 -0.91
CA GLY A 82 -8.22 0.15 -0.12
C GLY A 82 -7.77 -0.14 1.31
N GLY A 83 -6.69 0.50 1.78
CA GLY A 83 -6.19 0.33 3.14
C GLY A 83 -6.95 1.17 4.18
N ASP A 84 -6.95 0.68 5.43
CA ASP A 84 -7.48 1.40 6.59
C ASP A 84 -6.35 2.06 7.39
N VAL A 85 -6.22 3.38 7.26
CA VAL A 85 -5.21 4.18 7.98
C VAL A 85 -5.47 4.28 9.49
N THR A 86 -6.64 3.84 9.96
CA THR A 86 -7.05 3.81 11.37
C THR A 86 -7.15 2.39 11.92
N SER A 87 -6.60 1.40 11.22
CA SER A 87 -6.55 0.01 11.70
C SER A 87 -5.95 -0.07 13.10
N GLU A 88 -6.49 -0.98 13.91
CA GLU A 88 -5.96 -1.33 15.23
C GLU A 88 -4.87 -2.43 15.16
N ASP A 89 -4.47 -2.85 13.95
CA ASP A 89 -3.34 -3.76 13.78
C ASP A 89 -2.07 -3.14 14.36
N GLU A 90 -1.32 -3.95 15.11
CA GLU A 90 -0.17 -3.48 15.88
C GLU A 90 1.16 -3.91 15.24
N ASP A 91 2.19 -3.06 15.32
CA ASP A 91 3.58 -3.42 15.04
C ASP A 91 4.15 -4.41 16.08
N GLU A 92 5.41 -4.82 15.93
CA GLU A 92 6.06 -5.73 16.89
C GLU A 92 6.09 -5.15 18.33
N ALA A 93 6.03 -3.81 18.46
CA ALA A 93 5.98 -3.10 19.72
C ALA A 93 4.57 -2.95 20.32
N GLY A 94 3.54 -3.52 19.70
CA GLY A 94 2.16 -3.42 20.18
C GLY A 94 1.53 -2.04 19.93
N LYS A 95 1.97 -1.32 18.89
CA LYS A 95 1.47 0.02 18.56
C LYS A 95 0.77 0.05 17.20
N PRO A 96 -0.50 0.50 17.12
CA PRO A 96 -1.15 0.74 15.84
C PRO A 96 -0.63 2.01 15.15
N ALA A 97 -0.75 2.06 13.83
CA ALA A 97 -0.16 3.11 12.98
C ALA A 97 -0.55 4.53 13.42
N TYR A 98 -1.83 4.78 13.69
CA TYR A 98 -2.32 6.10 14.09
C TYR A 98 -1.75 6.60 15.43
N ARG A 99 -1.12 5.72 16.24
CA ARG A 99 -0.42 6.13 17.48
C ARG A 99 0.92 6.81 17.20
N MET A 100 1.52 6.64 16.02
CA MET A 100 2.80 7.29 15.69
C MET A 100 2.70 8.82 15.74
N CYS A 101 1.55 9.36 15.35
CA CYS A 101 1.27 10.79 15.44
C CYS A 101 1.21 11.31 16.89
N SER A 102 0.66 10.54 17.84
CA SER A 102 0.53 10.95 19.24
C SER A 102 1.85 11.01 20.02
N ASP A 103 2.94 10.44 19.48
CA ASP A 103 4.26 10.53 20.10
C ASP A 103 4.97 11.87 19.77
N SER A 104 4.38 12.72 18.90
CA SER A 104 4.85 14.07 18.59
C SER A 104 3.92 15.15 19.17
N SER A 105 4.48 16.21 19.77
CA SER A 105 3.70 17.26 20.47
C SER A 105 2.78 18.06 19.55
N ASP A 106 3.08 18.08 18.25
CA ASP A 106 2.50 19.01 17.29
C ASP A 106 1.53 18.33 16.32
N CYS A 107 1.26 17.03 16.50
CA CYS A 107 0.38 16.29 15.60
C CYS A 107 -1.08 16.35 16.03
N ASP A 108 -1.92 16.84 15.12
CA ASP A 108 -3.38 16.78 15.22
C ASP A 108 -3.91 15.67 14.31
N LYS A 109 -4.32 14.54 14.91
CA LYS A 109 -4.79 13.36 14.17
C LYS A 109 -6.04 13.64 13.35
N GLU A 110 -6.97 14.39 13.90
CA GLU A 110 -8.26 14.67 13.26
C GLU A 110 -8.04 15.58 12.06
N SER A 111 -7.26 16.65 12.23
CA SER A 111 -6.88 17.56 11.15
C SER A 111 -6.08 16.86 10.05
N LEU A 112 -5.11 16.00 10.42
CA LEU A 112 -4.32 15.25 9.46
C LEU A 112 -5.19 14.28 8.65
N LEU A 113 -6.08 13.53 9.31
CA LEU A 113 -7.00 12.62 8.64
C LEU A 113 -8.02 13.36 7.75
N GLN A 114 -8.48 14.54 8.18
CA GLN A 114 -9.35 15.38 7.37
C GLN A 114 -8.66 15.85 6.09
N LYS A 115 -7.41 16.31 6.18
CA LYS A 115 -6.61 16.69 5.01
C LYS A 115 -6.37 15.52 4.06
N ALA A 116 -6.01 14.35 4.60
CA ALA A 116 -5.85 13.13 3.81
C ALA A 116 -7.14 12.76 3.06
N LYS A 117 -8.29 12.77 3.75
CA LYS A 117 -9.59 12.50 3.14
C LYS A 117 -9.96 13.51 2.04
N ALA A 118 -9.59 14.78 2.21
CA ALA A 118 -9.82 15.80 1.18
C ALA A 118 -9.00 15.56 -0.10
N LEU A 119 -7.86 14.85 0.00
CA LEU A 119 -7.00 14.51 -1.14
C LEU A 119 -7.42 13.22 -1.86
N VAL A 120 -8.26 12.36 -1.26
CA VAL A 120 -8.57 11.02 -1.80
C VAL A 120 -9.07 11.05 -3.24
N GLU A 121 -10.00 11.95 -3.57
CA GLU A 121 -10.54 12.03 -4.93
C GLU A 121 -9.50 12.50 -5.96
N GLU A 122 -8.61 13.42 -5.56
CA GLU A 122 -7.52 13.90 -6.42
C GLU A 122 -6.50 12.80 -6.68
N VAL A 123 -6.05 12.12 -5.61
CA VAL A 123 -5.08 11.00 -5.70
C VAL A 123 -5.67 9.84 -6.49
N LYS A 124 -6.95 9.51 -6.29
CA LYS A 124 -7.63 8.47 -7.05
C LYS A 124 -7.65 8.78 -8.54
N LYS A 125 -8.04 10.01 -8.92
CA LYS A 125 -8.05 10.45 -10.31
C LYS A 125 -6.65 10.41 -10.91
N ALA A 126 -5.62 10.86 -10.18
CA ALA A 126 -4.24 10.82 -10.64
C ALA A 126 -3.75 9.38 -10.87
N LYS A 127 -4.11 8.43 -9.99
CA LYS A 127 -3.81 7.00 -10.16
C LYS A 127 -4.48 6.43 -11.41
N GLU A 128 -5.77 6.73 -11.62
CA GLU A 128 -6.52 6.29 -12.80
C GLU A 128 -5.93 6.87 -14.10
N GLN A 129 -5.50 8.14 -14.08
CA GLN A 129 -4.83 8.77 -15.21
C GLN A 129 -3.51 8.08 -15.55
N ARG A 130 -2.64 7.86 -14.56
CA ARG A 130 -1.37 7.13 -14.75
C ARG A 130 -1.57 5.71 -15.26
N ALA A 131 -2.60 5.01 -14.78
CA ALA A 131 -2.95 3.68 -15.27
C ALA A 131 -3.39 3.71 -16.75
N ALA A 132 -4.25 4.67 -17.12
CA ALA A 132 -4.70 4.85 -18.50
C ALA A 132 -3.61 5.36 -19.45
N GLU A 133 -2.60 6.06 -18.94
CA GLU A 133 -1.41 6.46 -19.71
C GLU A 133 -0.52 5.25 -20.02
N ARG A 134 -0.22 4.42 -19.01
CA ARG A 134 0.52 3.15 -19.22
C ARG A 134 -0.16 2.20 -20.19
N GLU A 135 -1.48 2.05 -20.09
CA GLU A 135 -2.25 1.19 -21.01
C GLU A 135 -2.19 1.68 -22.47
N LYS A 136 -2.02 2.99 -22.70
CA LYS A 136 -1.83 3.54 -24.05
C LYS A 136 -0.42 3.33 -24.56
N GLU A 137 0.58 3.53 -23.71
CA GLU A 137 1.98 3.28 -24.05
C GLU A 137 2.18 1.81 -24.46
N ASP A 138 1.58 0.86 -23.74
CA ASP A 138 1.64 -0.56 -24.07
C ASP A 138 0.95 -0.89 -25.42
N PHE A 139 -0.10 -0.15 -25.81
CA PHE A 139 -0.83 -0.36 -27.07
C PHE A 139 -0.09 0.22 -28.29
N ASP A 140 0.52 1.41 -28.14
CA ASP A 140 1.26 2.06 -29.23
C ASP A 140 2.53 1.25 -29.60
N ASP A 141 3.17 0.58 -28.63
CA ASP A 141 4.32 -0.31 -28.87
C ASP A 141 3.93 -1.61 -29.62
N GLU A 142 2.71 -2.14 -29.43
CA GLU A 142 2.23 -3.34 -30.13
C GLU A 142 1.84 -3.08 -31.60
N GLU A 143 1.27 -1.91 -31.93
CA GLU A 143 0.94 -1.56 -33.32
C GLU A 143 2.19 -1.29 -34.18
N GLU A 144 3.31 -0.79 -33.62
CA GLU A 144 4.55 -0.58 -34.37
C GLU A 144 5.27 -1.90 -34.75
N GLU A 145 5.09 -3.00 -34.02
CA GLU A 145 5.72 -4.30 -34.36
C GLU A 145 5.04 -5.03 -35.53
N GLU A 146 3.77 -4.77 -35.84
CA GLU A 146 3.06 -5.41 -36.97
C GLU A 146 3.34 -4.75 -38.34
N GLU A 147 4.01 -3.59 -38.41
CA GLU A 147 4.34 -2.87 -39.67
C GLU A 147 5.79 -3.12 -40.18
N LEU A 148 6.49 -4.17 -39.71
CA LEU A 148 7.84 -4.53 -40.18
C LEU A 148 7.96 -5.99 -40.63
N GLY A 149 6.95 -6.49 -41.35
CA GLY A 149 6.93 -7.88 -41.80
C GLY A 149 6.28 -8.10 -43.16
N ASP A 150 6.58 -7.30 -44.19
CA ASP A 150 6.19 -7.70 -45.57
C ASP A 150 7.00 -7.09 -46.74
N ASP A 151 8.27 -6.74 -46.53
CA ASP A 151 9.20 -6.41 -47.62
C ASP A 151 10.17 -7.58 -47.89
N GLU A 152 9.60 -8.60 -48.54
CA GLU A 152 10.30 -9.60 -49.34
C GLU A 152 11.03 -8.91 -50.52
N PHE A 153 12.38 -8.88 -50.49
CA PHE A 153 13.21 -8.83 -51.72
C PHE A 153 14.62 -9.40 -51.54
#